data_AF-A0A3B6RF06-F1
#
_entry.id   AF-A0A3B6RF06-F1
#
_cell.length_a   1.000
_cell.length_b   1.000
_cell.length_c   1.000
_cell.angle_alpha   90.00
_cell.angle_beta   90.00
_cell.angle_gamma   90.00
#
_symmetry.space_group_name_H-M   'P 1'
#
loop_
_entity.id
_entity.type
_entity.pdbx_description
1 polymer ?
#
loop_
_entity_poly.entity_id
_entity_poly.type
_entity_poly.pdbx_seq_one_letter_code
_entity_poly.pdbx_strand_id
1 'polypeptide(L)'
;MANLLSSVPTHATLPDCFVFPPDQRPPASTQAVSLPVIDLSRGRDEVRRAVLDAGKELGFFQVVNHGVSAEAIRDMEAACEEFFRLPAEDKVAFYSEDTDKPNRLFSSTTYELGGEKYWRDCLRLACGSPVGDTKNNWPDKPQKLREVVEKFVEPTRAVGMELLRLLCEGMGLRPDYFEGDLTGGDVIINVNHYPPCPAPGLTLGLPPHCDRNLITLLLQSTVPGLQVSYKGDWINVESVPNAFVVNFGHLLEIATNGVLKSIEHRAMTNGALARTSVATFLMPAADIPIGPAEELVGEGNPPRYRTVTFDEFMRVYKTVGARRESVEKAFKL
;
A
#
# COMPACT_ATOMS: atom_id res chain seq x y z
N MET A 1 16.45 -4.56 -22.79
CA MET A 1 16.89 -5.04 -21.46
C MET A 1 15.95 -4.43 -20.43
N ALA A 2 15.58 -5.17 -19.38
CA ALA A 2 14.80 -4.62 -18.29
C ALA A 2 15.62 -3.55 -17.55
N ASN A 3 15.17 -2.29 -17.53
CA ASN A 3 15.85 -1.18 -16.85
C ASN A 3 15.48 -1.18 -15.37
N LEU A 4 15.81 -2.27 -14.67
CA LEU A 4 15.58 -2.41 -13.23
C LEU A 4 16.73 -1.78 -12.44
N LEU A 5 16.39 -1.00 -11.42
CA LEU A 5 17.37 -0.39 -10.53
C LEU A 5 18.15 -1.45 -9.73
N SER A 6 17.48 -2.54 -9.38
CA SER A 6 18.02 -3.70 -8.64
C SER A 6 18.87 -4.65 -9.50
N SER A 7 19.04 -4.38 -10.80
CA SER A 7 19.95 -5.15 -11.65
C SER A 7 21.41 -4.70 -11.51
N VAL A 8 21.66 -3.57 -10.85
CA VAL A 8 22.99 -3.01 -10.62
C VAL A 8 23.23 -2.90 -9.10
N PRO A 9 24.37 -3.38 -8.57
CA PRO A 9 24.64 -3.32 -7.13
C PRO A 9 24.74 -1.90 -6.57
N THR A 10 25.28 -0.98 -7.36
CA THR A 10 25.53 0.41 -6.97
C THR A 10 25.34 1.36 -8.14
N HIS A 11 24.66 2.48 -7.90
CA HIS A 11 24.47 3.54 -8.90
C HIS A 11 25.40 4.71 -8.61
N ALA A 12 26.31 5.03 -9.53
CA ALA A 12 27.28 6.12 -9.34
C ALA A 12 26.68 7.51 -9.56
N THR A 13 25.67 7.62 -10.43
CA THR A 13 24.98 8.86 -10.76
C THR A 13 23.47 8.62 -10.79
N LEU A 14 22.70 9.67 -10.51
CA LEU A 14 21.25 9.66 -10.67
C LEU A 14 20.91 10.01 -12.12
N PRO A 15 20.28 9.12 -12.92
CA PRO A 15 19.90 9.44 -14.29
C PRO A 15 18.86 10.57 -14.34
N ASP A 16 18.91 11.41 -15.37
CA ASP A 16 18.07 12.62 -15.50
C ASP A 16 16.57 12.34 -15.38
N CYS A 17 16.11 11.17 -15.84
CA CYS A 17 14.70 10.79 -15.73
C CYS A 17 14.21 10.61 -14.28
N PHE A 18 15.09 10.53 -13.28
CA PHE A 18 14.74 10.50 -11.86
C PHE A 18 14.93 11.85 -11.16
N VAL A 19 15.51 12.85 -11.83
CA VAL A 19 15.82 14.15 -11.24
C VAL A 19 14.61 15.07 -11.31
N PHE A 20 14.07 15.44 -10.16
CA PHE A 20 12.91 16.32 -10.10
C PHE A 20 13.28 17.80 -10.30
N PRO A 21 12.39 18.57 -10.95
CA PRO A 21 12.47 20.03 -10.97
C PRO A 21 12.60 20.63 -9.56
N PRO A 22 13.32 21.75 -9.36
CA PRO A 22 13.56 22.32 -8.04
C PRO A 22 12.31 22.53 -7.16
N ASP A 23 11.18 22.88 -7.76
CA ASP A 23 9.88 23.11 -7.13
C ASP A 23 9.14 21.81 -6.74
N GLN A 24 9.56 20.67 -7.28
CA GLN A 24 8.96 19.35 -7.02
C GLN A 24 9.86 18.46 -6.16
N ARG A 25 11.06 18.91 -5.82
CA ARG A 25 11.98 18.16 -4.96
C ARG A 25 11.38 18.00 -3.57
N PRO A 26 11.53 16.83 -2.94
CA PRO A 26 10.97 16.61 -1.62
C PRO A 26 11.61 17.59 -0.63
N PRO A 27 10.82 18.36 0.14
CA PRO A 27 11.38 19.16 1.22
C PRO A 27 12.07 18.23 2.22
N ALA A 28 13.18 18.69 2.79
CA ALA A 28 13.79 18.00 3.92
C ALA A 28 12.79 17.99 5.08
N SER A 29 12.35 16.80 5.49
CA SER A 29 11.56 16.65 6.71
C SER A 29 12.43 16.01 7.80
N THR A 30 12.58 16.72 8.91
CA THR A 30 13.27 16.24 10.11
C THR A 30 12.31 15.78 11.20
N GLN A 31 11.00 15.97 11.01
CA GLN A 31 10.00 15.58 11.99
C GLN A 31 9.67 14.10 11.84
N ALA A 32 9.91 13.36 12.91
CA ALA A 32 9.43 11.99 13.09
C ALA A 32 8.28 12.03 14.09
N VAL A 33 7.22 11.26 13.81
CA VAL A 33 6.15 11.02 14.78
C VAL A 33 5.91 9.53 14.84
N SER A 34 5.80 9.03 16.06
CA SER A 34 5.34 7.67 16.29
C SER A 34 3.83 7.63 16.04
N LEU A 35 3.42 6.90 15.00
CA LEU A 35 2.00 6.60 14.78
C LEU A 35 1.43 5.87 16.01
N PRO A 36 0.10 5.97 16.30
CA PRO A 36 -0.54 5.17 17.32
C PRO A 36 -0.24 3.69 17.13
N VAL A 37 0.21 3.02 18.19
CA VAL A 37 0.48 1.58 18.18
C VAL A 37 -0.65 0.88 18.91
N ILE A 38 -1.35 -0.01 18.21
CA ILE A 38 -2.53 -0.71 18.70
C ILE A 38 -2.18 -2.18 18.89
N ASP A 39 -2.29 -2.65 20.13
CA ASP A 39 -2.09 -4.04 20.50
C ASP A 39 -3.40 -4.84 20.30
N LEU A 40 -3.44 -5.72 19.29
CA LEU A 40 -4.63 -6.50 18.96
C LEU A 40 -4.92 -7.63 19.96
N SER A 41 -4.02 -7.90 20.91
CA SER A 41 -4.26 -8.88 21.98
C SER A 41 -5.07 -8.34 23.16
N ARG A 42 -5.34 -7.01 23.17
CA ARG A 42 -6.13 -6.33 24.21
C ARG A 42 -7.62 -6.65 24.08
N GLY A 43 -8.42 -6.18 25.03
CA GLY A 43 -9.87 -6.40 25.02
C GLY A 43 -10.54 -5.80 23.78
N ARG A 44 -11.47 -6.52 23.16
CA ARG A 44 -12.10 -6.13 21.88
C ARG A 44 -12.63 -4.68 21.86
N ASP A 45 -13.33 -4.26 22.90
CA ASP A 45 -13.88 -2.89 22.99
C ASP A 45 -12.81 -1.80 23.14
N GLU A 46 -11.65 -2.12 23.71
CA GLU A 46 -10.48 -1.23 23.77
C GLU A 46 -9.87 -1.10 22.38
N VAL A 47 -9.60 -2.24 21.72
CA VAL A 47 -9.02 -2.29 20.37
C VAL A 47 -9.93 -1.60 19.37
N ARG A 48 -11.25 -1.88 19.38
CA ARG A 48 -12.25 -1.27 18.49
C ARG A 48 -12.20 0.26 18.55
N ARG A 49 -12.18 0.82 19.77
CA ARG A 49 -12.10 2.28 19.96
C ARG A 49 -10.78 2.83 19.47
N ALA A 50 -9.66 2.21 19.83
CA ALA A 50 -8.34 2.66 19.39
C ALA A 50 -8.20 2.66 17.86
N VAL A 51 -8.69 1.62 17.18
CA VAL A 51 -8.66 1.51 15.71
C VAL A 51 -9.52 2.60 15.07
N LEU A 52 -10.75 2.82 15.58
CA LEU A 52 -11.63 3.85 15.05
C LEU A 52 -11.10 5.26 15.27
N ASP A 53 -10.59 5.55 16.48
CA ASP A 53 -10.10 6.87 16.85
C ASP A 53 -8.85 7.22 16.05
N ALA A 54 -7.87 6.32 15.99
CA ALA A 54 -6.67 6.51 15.16
C ALA A 54 -7.02 6.62 13.66
N GLY A 55 -7.99 5.82 13.21
CA GLY A 55 -8.49 5.85 11.84
C GLY A 55 -9.17 7.17 11.46
N LYS A 56 -9.93 7.77 12.36
CA LYS A 56 -10.58 9.09 12.15
C LYS A 56 -9.59 10.25 12.24
N GLU A 57 -8.64 10.19 13.17
CA GLU A 57 -7.69 11.27 13.39
C GLU A 57 -6.58 11.31 12.34
N LEU A 58 -5.98 10.17 12.04
CA LEU A 58 -4.76 10.07 11.25
C LEU A 58 -4.93 9.26 9.96
N GLY A 59 -5.89 8.34 9.88
CA GLY A 59 -5.99 7.39 8.76
C GLY A 59 -4.80 6.42 8.65
N PHE A 60 -3.89 6.46 9.64
CA PHE A 60 -2.65 5.69 9.73
C PHE A 60 -2.42 5.28 11.20
N PHE A 61 -2.06 4.01 11.42
CA PHE A 61 -1.65 3.49 12.72
C PHE A 61 -0.78 2.25 12.55
N GLN A 62 -0.17 1.77 13.62
CA GLN A 62 0.57 0.51 13.64
C GLN A 62 -0.18 -0.51 14.47
N VAL A 63 -0.14 -1.78 14.06
CA VAL A 63 -0.71 -2.89 14.83
C VAL A 63 0.37 -3.88 15.25
N VAL A 64 0.31 -4.33 16.49
CA VAL A 64 1.19 -5.38 17.06
C VAL A 64 0.34 -6.50 17.65
N ASN A 65 0.98 -7.64 17.94
CA ASN A 65 0.30 -8.85 18.45
C ASN A 65 -0.90 -9.26 17.57
N HIS A 66 -0.76 -9.08 16.26
CA HIS A 66 -1.80 -9.28 15.25
C HIS A 66 -2.03 -10.74 14.85
N GLY A 67 -1.29 -11.70 15.40
CA GLY A 67 -1.48 -13.14 15.15
C GLY A 67 -0.73 -13.72 13.95
N VAL A 68 -0.31 -12.91 12.96
CA VAL A 68 0.69 -13.36 11.96
C VAL A 68 1.99 -13.74 12.66
N SER A 69 2.51 -14.95 12.40
CA SER A 69 3.70 -15.45 13.10
C SER A 69 4.95 -14.65 12.72
N ALA A 70 5.84 -14.45 13.70
CA ALA A 70 7.11 -13.78 13.45
C ALA A 70 7.99 -14.57 12.46
N GLU A 71 7.81 -15.89 12.35
CA GLU A 71 8.46 -16.70 11.33
C GLU A 71 7.96 -16.34 9.92
N ALA A 72 6.64 -16.26 9.71
CA ALA A 72 6.08 -15.88 8.41
C ALA A 72 6.51 -14.46 7.98
N ILE A 73 6.62 -13.52 8.93
CA ILE A 73 7.14 -12.18 8.67
C ILE A 73 8.60 -12.25 8.21
N ARG A 74 9.48 -12.91 8.98
CA ARG A 74 10.92 -13.02 8.64
C ARG A 74 11.15 -13.74 7.32
N ASP A 75 10.42 -14.82 7.07
CA ASP A 75 10.54 -15.58 5.83
C ASP A 75 10.12 -14.72 4.63
N MET A 76 9.03 -13.94 4.78
CA MET A 76 8.57 -13.02 3.74
C MET A 76 9.59 -11.93 3.45
N GLU A 77 10.16 -11.30 4.48
CA GLU A 77 11.24 -10.31 4.31
C GLU A 77 12.45 -10.92 3.59
N ALA A 78 12.92 -12.08 4.06
CA ALA A 78 14.08 -12.76 3.48
C ALA A 78 13.87 -13.16 2.02
N ALA A 79 12.70 -13.72 1.68
CA ALA A 79 12.37 -14.12 0.32
C ALA A 79 12.27 -12.90 -0.62
N CYS A 80 11.70 -11.79 -0.15
CA CYS A 80 11.64 -10.55 -0.91
C CYS A 80 13.03 -9.96 -1.17
N GLU A 81 13.89 -9.91 -0.15
CA GLU A 81 15.27 -9.44 -0.31
C GLU A 81 16.10 -10.36 -1.22
N GLU A 82 15.90 -11.67 -1.12
CA GLU A 82 16.53 -12.64 -2.02
C GLU A 82 16.10 -12.44 -3.46
N PHE A 83 14.79 -12.27 -3.71
CA PHE A 83 14.26 -12.00 -5.05
C PHE A 83 14.96 -10.80 -5.72
N PHE A 84 15.09 -9.67 -5.00
CA PHE A 84 15.71 -8.48 -5.58
C PHE A 84 17.24 -8.61 -5.76
N ARG A 85 17.90 -9.48 -4.98
CA ARG A 85 19.32 -9.83 -5.15
C ARG A 85 19.59 -10.80 -6.31
N LEU A 86 18.56 -11.43 -6.89
CA LEU A 86 18.75 -12.31 -8.03
C LEU A 86 19.37 -11.56 -9.23
N PRO A 87 20.16 -12.25 -10.06
CA PRO A 87 20.65 -11.70 -11.32
C PRO A 87 19.51 -11.20 -12.22
N ALA A 88 19.80 -10.20 -13.06
CA ALA A 88 18.80 -9.61 -13.95
C ALA A 88 18.14 -10.64 -14.90
N GLU A 89 18.89 -11.64 -15.36
CA GLU A 89 18.41 -12.74 -16.21
C GLU A 89 17.31 -13.59 -15.56
N ASP A 90 17.32 -13.72 -14.23
CA ASP A 90 16.29 -14.47 -13.50
C ASP A 90 15.02 -13.64 -13.28
N LYS A 91 15.14 -12.31 -13.35
CA LYS A 91 14.05 -11.35 -13.15
C LYS A 91 13.39 -10.91 -14.47
N VAL A 92 14.10 -10.99 -15.59
CA VAL A 92 13.69 -10.40 -16.87
C VAL A 92 12.39 -10.97 -17.42
N ALA A 93 12.11 -12.26 -17.17
CA ALA A 93 10.89 -12.91 -17.62
C ALA A 93 9.62 -12.32 -16.96
N PHE A 94 9.76 -11.76 -15.75
CA PHE A 94 8.67 -11.13 -15.01
C PHE A 94 8.55 -9.64 -15.30
N TYR A 95 9.55 -9.02 -15.94
CA TYR A 95 9.51 -7.60 -16.23
C TYR A 95 8.40 -7.26 -17.24
N SER A 96 7.50 -6.35 -16.89
CA SER A 96 6.50 -5.87 -17.83
C SER A 96 5.94 -4.49 -17.47
N GLU A 97 5.90 -3.59 -18.46
CA GLU A 97 5.20 -2.31 -18.38
C GLU A 97 3.69 -2.44 -18.56
N ASP A 98 3.23 -3.59 -19.08
CA ASP A 98 1.81 -3.90 -19.27
C ASP A 98 1.08 -3.96 -17.93
N THR A 99 0.19 -2.99 -17.68
CA THR A 99 -0.53 -2.88 -16.41
C THR A 99 -1.66 -3.89 -16.25
N ASP A 100 -2.02 -4.60 -17.32
CA ASP A 100 -3.08 -5.60 -17.31
C ASP A 100 -2.54 -6.97 -16.91
N LYS A 101 -1.21 -7.15 -16.88
CA LYS A 101 -0.59 -8.33 -16.28
C LYS A 101 -0.68 -8.26 -14.74
N PRO A 102 -1.39 -9.21 -14.10
CA PRO A 102 -1.59 -9.19 -12.67
C PRO A 102 -0.29 -9.44 -11.89
N ASN A 103 0.56 -10.33 -12.40
CA ASN A 103 1.83 -10.69 -11.79
C ASN A 103 2.95 -10.17 -12.67
N ARG A 104 3.74 -9.23 -12.15
CA ARG A 104 4.82 -8.58 -12.91
C ARG A 104 5.81 -7.86 -12.02
N LEU A 105 7.01 -7.73 -12.54
CA LEU A 105 8.05 -6.85 -12.05
C LEU A 105 8.08 -5.58 -12.93
N PHE A 106 8.24 -4.42 -12.33
CA PHE A 106 8.37 -3.16 -13.06
C PHE A 106 9.24 -2.19 -12.26
N SER A 107 9.75 -1.16 -12.94
CA SER A 107 10.48 -0.07 -12.29
C SER A 107 9.61 1.18 -12.24
N SER A 108 9.86 2.06 -11.29
CA SER A 108 9.13 3.31 -11.07
C SER A 108 7.66 3.09 -10.69
N THR A 109 6.69 3.83 -11.28
CA THR A 109 5.24 3.69 -11.03
C THR A 109 4.46 3.56 -12.34
N THR A 110 3.15 3.36 -12.25
CA THR A 110 2.30 3.11 -13.43
C THR A 110 1.28 4.22 -13.66
N TYR A 111 1.46 5.36 -13.00
CA TYR A 111 0.53 6.50 -13.04
C TYR A 111 1.30 7.83 -13.09
N GLU A 112 2.45 7.81 -13.77
CA GLU A 112 3.32 8.97 -13.98
C GLU A 112 2.68 9.93 -14.98
N LEU A 113 2.53 11.20 -14.59
CA LEU A 113 1.96 12.24 -15.45
C LEU A 113 3.00 13.22 -16.01
N GLY A 114 4.17 13.36 -15.36
CA GLY A 114 5.18 14.39 -15.68
C GLY A 114 6.39 13.88 -16.47
N GLY A 115 6.48 12.57 -16.72
CA GLY A 115 7.61 11.94 -17.39
C GLY A 115 8.81 11.64 -16.48
N GLU A 116 8.84 12.16 -15.25
CA GLU A 116 9.79 11.76 -14.22
C GLU A 116 9.47 10.38 -13.65
N LYS A 117 10.54 9.63 -13.36
CA LYS A 117 10.53 8.32 -12.73
C LYS A 117 10.88 8.41 -11.25
N TYR A 118 10.50 7.37 -10.53
CA TYR A 118 10.66 7.18 -9.10
C TYR A 118 11.63 6.04 -8.84
N TRP A 119 12.50 6.22 -7.84
CA TRP A 119 13.62 5.35 -7.52
C TRP A 119 13.19 4.06 -6.80
N ARG A 120 12.47 3.18 -7.52
CA ARG A 120 11.90 1.94 -6.99
C ARG A 120 11.80 0.87 -8.07
N ASP A 121 12.07 -0.38 -7.71
CA ASP A 121 11.54 -1.55 -8.43
C ASP A 121 10.42 -2.20 -7.60
N CYS A 122 9.42 -2.76 -8.26
CA CYS A 122 8.26 -3.36 -7.61
C CYS A 122 7.91 -4.71 -8.23
N LEU A 123 7.90 -5.76 -7.41
CA LEU A 123 7.28 -7.04 -7.74
C LEU A 123 5.83 -6.98 -7.27
N ARG A 124 4.89 -7.00 -8.21
CA ARG A 124 3.46 -7.11 -7.93
C ARG A 124 3.01 -8.56 -8.10
N LEU A 125 2.33 -9.08 -7.08
CA LEU A 125 1.68 -10.37 -7.08
C LEU A 125 0.19 -10.19 -6.78
N ALA A 126 -0.67 -10.80 -7.59
CA ALA A 126 -2.08 -10.97 -7.30
C ALA A 126 -2.29 -12.37 -6.68
N CYS A 127 -2.92 -12.39 -5.52
CA CYS A 127 -3.21 -13.58 -4.74
C CYS A 127 -4.72 -13.77 -4.67
N GLY A 128 -5.24 -14.76 -5.39
CA GLY A 128 -6.61 -15.22 -5.22
C GLY A 128 -6.85 -15.73 -3.79
N SER A 129 -8.11 -15.81 -3.38
CA SER A 129 -8.52 -16.33 -2.07
C SER A 129 -9.51 -17.47 -2.26
N PRO A 130 -9.23 -18.70 -1.76
CA PRO A 130 -8.03 -19.10 -1.01
C PRO A 130 -6.77 -19.08 -1.88
N VAL A 131 -5.61 -18.90 -1.23
CA VAL A 131 -4.33 -18.81 -1.95
C VAL A 131 -3.90 -20.23 -2.32
N GLY A 132 -4.01 -20.62 -3.59
CA GLY A 132 -3.65 -22.00 -3.97
C GLY A 132 -3.73 -22.41 -5.44
N ASP A 133 -3.87 -21.47 -6.39
CA ASP A 133 -3.89 -21.85 -7.81
C ASP A 133 -2.46 -21.96 -8.41
N THR A 134 -2.23 -23.08 -9.10
CA THR A 134 -1.05 -23.38 -9.90
C THR A 134 -0.87 -22.45 -11.11
N LYS A 135 -1.90 -21.68 -11.49
CA LYS A 135 -1.89 -20.77 -12.66
C LYS A 135 -1.42 -19.34 -12.39
N ASN A 136 -1.00 -19.02 -11.17
CA ASN A 136 -0.72 -17.63 -10.79
C ASN A 136 0.52 -16.98 -11.47
N ASN A 137 1.24 -17.65 -12.38
CA ASN A 137 2.38 -17.06 -13.12
C ASN A 137 3.36 -16.25 -12.22
N TRP A 138 3.54 -16.71 -10.98
CA TRP A 138 4.47 -16.10 -10.02
C TRP A 138 5.91 -16.50 -10.32
N PRO A 139 6.90 -15.76 -9.79
CA PRO A 139 8.29 -16.18 -9.86
C PRO A 139 8.55 -17.54 -9.19
N ASP A 140 9.24 -18.42 -9.91
CA ASP A 140 9.75 -19.70 -9.39
C ASP A 140 11.03 -19.52 -8.55
N LYS A 141 11.65 -18.33 -8.64
CA LYS A 141 12.83 -17.93 -7.86
C LYS A 141 12.46 -16.74 -6.97
N PRO A 142 12.90 -16.70 -5.70
CA PRO A 142 13.59 -17.79 -5.00
C PRO A 142 12.69 -19.03 -4.81
N GLN A 143 13.28 -20.22 -4.67
CA GLN A 143 12.56 -21.50 -4.74
C GLN A 143 11.38 -21.62 -3.76
N LYS A 144 11.44 -20.91 -2.63
CA LYS A 144 10.40 -20.91 -1.59
C LYS A 144 9.44 -19.72 -1.67
N LEU A 145 9.56 -18.83 -2.66
CA LEU A 145 8.77 -17.59 -2.73
C LEU A 145 7.27 -17.87 -2.62
N ARG A 146 6.76 -18.85 -3.38
CA ARG A 146 5.34 -19.22 -3.38
C ARG A 146 4.86 -19.65 -1.99
N GLU A 147 5.53 -20.63 -1.39
CA GLU A 147 5.19 -21.16 -0.06
C GLU A 147 5.22 -20.05 1.01
N VAL A 148 6.21 -19.17 0.94
CA VAL A 148 6.37 -18.05 1.87
C VAL A 148 5.24 -17.03 1.69
N VAL A 149 4.92 -16.65 0.46
CA VAL A 149 3.81 -15.73 0.15
C VAL A 149 2.48 -16.32 0.61
N GLU A 150 2.23 -17.61 0.36
CA GLU A 150 1.02 -18.31 0.81
C GLU A 150 0.87 -18.26 2.35
N LYS A 151 1.94 -18.62 3.09
CA LYS A 151 1.95 -18.59 4.56
C LYS A 151 1.83 -17.19 5.15
N PHE A 152 2.19 -16.15 4.40
CA PHE A 152 2.12 -14.76 4.85
C PHE A 152 0.79 -14.09 4.50
N VAL A 153 0.29 -14.29 3.28
CA VAL A 153 -0.86 -13.54 2.74
C VAL A 153 -2.16 -13.89 3.45
N GLU A 154 -2.45 -15.17 3.68
CA GLU A 154 -3.69 -15.58 4.32
C GLU A 154 -3.87 -15.01 5.74
N PRO A 155 -2.91 -15.18 6.68
CA PRO A 155 -3.05 -14.59 8.01
C PRO A 155 -3.02 -13.05 7.95
N THR A 156 -2.25 -12.44 7.05
CA THR A 156 -2.26 -10.96 6.88
C THR A 156 -3.61 -10.45 6.38
N ARG A 157 -4.24 -11.16 5.43
CA ARG A 157 -5.61 -10.87 4.98
C ARG A 157 -6.59 -10.98 6.15
N ALA A 158 -6.45 -12.00 7.00
CA ALA A 158 -7.31 -12.16 8.18
C ALA A 158 -7.20 -10.98 9.15
N VAL A 159 -5.99 -10.42 9.36
CA VAL A 159 -5.80 -9.18 10.12
C VAL A 159 -6.54 -8.00 9.48
N GLY A 160 -6.40 -7.83 8.16
CA GLY A 160 -7.11 -6.77 7.42
C GLY A 160 -8.63 -6.87 7.54
N MET A 161 -9.18 -8.09 7.42
CA MET A 161 -10.60 -8.36 7.61
C MET A 161 -11.06 -8.04 9.03
N GLU A 162 -10.29 -8.43 10.05
CA GLU A 162 -10.64 -8.14 11.44
C GLU A 162 -10.65 -6.64 11.75
N LEU A 163 -9.69 -5.89 11.20
CA LEU A 163 -9.67 -4.43 11.33
C LEU A 163 -10.89 -3.78 10.67
N LEU A 164 -11.32 -4.27 9.50
CA LEU A 164 -12.56 -3.81 8.85
C LEU A 164 -13.79 -4.09 9.72
N ARG A 165 -13.89 -5.28 10.33
CA ARG A 165 -15.00 -5.61 11.27
C ARG A 165 -15.04 -4.68 12.47
N LEU A 166 -13.89 -4.40 13.08
CA LEU A 166 -13.77 -3.47 14.21
C LEU A 166 -14.19 -2.05 13.82
N LEU A 167 -13.79 -1.60 12.63
CA LEU A 167 -14.21 -0.30 12.09
C LEU A 167 -15.72 -0.26 11.87
N CYS A 168 -16.31 -1.30 11.29
CA CYS A 168 -17.76 -1.42 11.11
C CYS A 168 -18.50 -1.33 12.43
N GLU A 169 -18.13 -2.14 13.42
CA GLU A 169 -18.71 -2.10 14.77
C GLU A 169 -18.59 -0.70 15.40
N GLY A 170 -17.42 -0.06 15.26
CA GLY A 170 -17.16 1.26 15.81
C GLY A 170 -17.97 2.38 15.14
N MET A 171 -18.34 2.21 13.87
CA MET A 171 -19.18 3.16 13.12
C MET A 171 -20.68 2.83 13.18
N GLY A 172 -21.08 1.73 13.82
CA GLY A 172 -22.47 1.29 13.88
C GLY A 172 -22.96 0.59 12.62
N LEU A 173 -22.05 0.13 11.76
CA LEU A 173 -22.37 -0.74 10.63
C LEU A 173 -22.50 -2.20 11.10
N ARG A 174 -23.13 -3.04 10.26
CA ARG A 174 -23.05 -4.49 10.47
C ARG A 174 -21.57 -4.95 10.42
N PRO A 175 -21.12 -5.85 11.33
CA PRO A 175 -19.71 -6.27 11.36
C PRO A 175 -19.23 -6.88 10.03
N ASP A 176 -20.13 -7.51 9.28
CA ASP A 176 -19.85 -8.17 8.01
C ASP A 176 -19.99 -7.25 6.78
N TYR A 177 -20.14 -5.93 6.96
CA TYR A 177 -20.44 -5.00 5.86
C TYR A 177 -19.44 -5.08 4.69
N PHE A 178 -18.14 -5.25 4.97
CA PHE A 178 -17.11 -5.38 3.94
C PHE A 178 -16.79 -6.83 3.52
N GLU A 179 -17.51 -7.83 4.05
CA GLU A 179 -17.35 -9.21 3.63
C GLU A 179 -17.97 -9.46 2.24
N GLY A 180 -17.66 -10.60 1.62
CA GLY A 180 -18.08 -10.91 0.27
C GLY A 180 -17.37 -10.03 -0.76
N ASP A 181 -18.10 -9.50 -1.73
CA ASP A 181 -17.50 -8.92 -2.94
C ASP A 181 -16.74 -7.61 -2.70
N LEU A 182 -17.03 -6.87 -1.63
CA LEU A 182 -16.27 -5.67 -1.24
C LEU A 182 -14.83 -5.99 -0.83
N THR A 183 -14.55 -7.22 -0.41
CA THR A 183 -13.20 -7.75 -0.17
C THR A 183 -12.93 -9.04 -0.97
N GLY A 184 -13.72 -9.27 -2.02
CA GLY A 184 -13.73 -10.50 -2.81
C GLY A 184 -12.77 -10.47 -4.00
N GLY A 185 -12.12 -9.34 -4.26
CA GLY A 185 -11.05 -9.25 -5.26
C GLY A 185 -9.76 -9.91 -4.77
N ASP A 186 -8.82 -10.08 -5.69
CA ASP A 186 -7.48 -10.57 -5.36
C ASP A 186 -6.84 -9.70 -4.27
N VAL A 187 -6.19 -10.34 -3.31
CA VAL A 187 -5.24 -9.64 -2.44
C VAL A 187 -4.03 -9.29 -3.27
N ILE A 188 -3.70 -8.01 -3.35
CA ILE A 188 -2.52 -7.56 -4.10
C ILE A 188 -1.36 -7.39 -3.14
N ILE A 189 -0.21 -7.95 -3.50
CA ILE A 189 1.06 -7.76 -2.81
C ILE A 189 1.97 -6.94 -3.72
N ASN A 190 2.41 -5.78 -3.23
CA ASN A 190 3.52 -5.05 -3.85
C ASN A 190 4.75 -5.17 -2.95
N VAL A 191 5.75 -5.90 -3.41
CA VAL A 191 7.09 -5.89 -2.83
C VAL A 191 7.86 -4.74 -3.47
N ASN A 192 8.04 -3.66 -2.71
CA ASN A 192 8.71 -2.45 -3.15
C ASN A 192 10.16 -2.50 -2.70
N HIS A 193 11.09 -2.33 -3.63
CA HIS A 193 12.52 -2.30 -3.36
C HIS A 193 13.13 -0.98 -3.85
N TYR A 194 13.82 -0.31 -2.93
CA TYR A 194 14.45 0.99 -3.14
C TYR A 194 15.96 0.82 -2.94
N PRO A 195 16.76 0.63 -4.01
CA PRO A 195 18.21 0.55 -3.90
C PRO A 195 18.81 1.87 -3.35
N PRO A 196 20.05 1.85 -2.81
CA PRO A 196 20.74 3.09 -2.44
C PRO A 196 20.77 4.09 -3.60
N CYS A 197 20.33 5.31 -3.33
CA CYS A 197 20.25 6.39 -4.30
C CYS A 197 21.47 7.32 -4.17
N PRO A 198 22.20 7.63 -5.26
CA PRO A 198 23.36 8.52 -5.20
C PRO A 198 23.01 9.99 -4.89
N ALA A 199 21.76 10.41 -5.13
CA ALA A 199 21.30 11.77 -4.87
C ALA A 199 19.85 11.79 -4.34
N PRO A 200 19.60 11.30 -3.10
CA PRO A 200 18.26 11.08 -2.58
C PRO A 200 17.43 12.36 -2.39
N GLY A 201 18.08 13.53 -2.31
CA GLY A 201 17.40 14.83 -2.24
C GLY A 201 16.82 15.33 -3.57
N LEU A 202 17.08 14.63 -4.69
CA LEU A 202 16.64 15.02 -6.02
C LEU A 202 15.49 14.15 -6.57
N THR A 203 15.08 13.11 -5.84
CA THR A 203 14.10 12.12 -6.31
C THR A 203 13.25 11.57 -5.15
N LEU A 204 12.27 10.75 -5.49
CA LEU A 204 11.47 9.98 -4.53
C LEU A 204 11.46 8.51 -4.93
N GLY A 205 11.28 7.62 -3.95
CA GLY A 205 11.00 6.21 -4.21
C GLY A 205 9.55 5.97 -4.67
N LEU A 206 8.59 6.69 -4.10
CA LEU A 206 7.19 6.75 -4.55
C LEU A 206 6.66 8.19 -4.47
N PRO A 207 5.80 8.62 -5.39
CA PRO A 207 5.16 9.92 -5.31
C PRO A 207 4.22 10.02 -4.12
N PRO A 208 3.86 11.26 -3.73
CA PRO A 208 2.62 11.54 -3.00
C PRO A 208 1.44 10.87 -3.70
N HIS A 209 0.75 9.97 -2.99
CA HIS A 209 -0.47 9.32 -3.46
C HIS A 209 -1.35 8.90 -2.28
N CYS A 210 -2.61 8.63 -2.58
CA CYS A 210 -3.54 7.96 -1.68
C CYS A 210 -3.81 6.56 -2.21
N ASP A 211 -3.94 5.58 -1.32
CA ASP A 211 -4.17 4.20 -1.70
C ASP A 211 -5.54 4.02 -2.37
N ARG A 212 -5.64 3.05 -3.29
CA ARG A 212 -6.84 2.81 -4.12
C ARG A 212 -7.82 1.79 -3.55
N ASN A 213 -7.41 1.05 -2.54
CA ASN A 213 -8.06 -0.14 -2.01
C ASN A 213 -9.00 0.20 -0.84
N LEU A 214 -9.46 -0.81 -0.08
CA LEU A 214 -10.14 -0.56 1.18
C LEU A 214 -9.13 -0.28 2.31
N ILE A 215 -8.29 -1.27 2.60
CA ILE A 215 -7.31 -1.22 3.69
C ILE A 215 -5.98 -1.82 3.23
N THR A 216 -4.88 -1.19 3.64
CA THR A 216 -3.50 -1.60 3.36
C THR A 216 -2.84 -2.05 4.66
N LEU A 217 -2.11 -3.16 4.59
CA LEU A 217 -1.20 -3.61 5.64
C LEU A 217 0.22 -3.61 5.08
N LEU A 218 1.05 -2.70 5.57
CA LEU A 218 2.42 -2.52 5.14
C LEU A 218 3.38 -3.12 6.17
N LEU A 219 4.10 -4.16 5.75
CA LEU A 219 5.31 -4.62 6.42
C LEU A 219 6.49 -3.79 5.92
N GLN A 220 7.15 -3.06 6.82
CA GLN A 220 8.27 -2.19 6.48
C GLN A 220 9.57 -2.68 7.12
N SER A 221 10.67 -2.59 6.37
CA SER A 221 12.01 -2.81 6.94
C SER A 221 12.34 -1.74 8.00
N THR A 222 13.38 -1.99 8.79
CA THR A 222 13.95 -1.02 9.74
C THR A 222 14.59 0.21 9.07
N VAL A 223 14.83 0.18 7.75
CA VAL A 223 15.29 1.35 6.99
C VAL A 223 14.12 2.33 6.80
N PRO A 224 14.21 3.58 7.31
CA PRO A 224 13.15 4.57 7.18
C PRO A 224 12.87 4.92 5.72
N GLY A 225 11.65 5.33 5.42
CA GLY A 225 11.32 5.82 4.08
C GLY A 225 9.87 6.21 3.89
N LEU A 226 8.93 5.63 4.65
CA LEU A 226 7.53 6.06 4.59
C LEU A 226 7.37 7.46 5.19
N GLN A 227 6.73 8.35 4.43
CA GLN A 227 6.25 9.63 4.93
C GLN A 227 4.74 9.77 4.71
N VAL A 228 4.06 10.34 5.69
CA VAL A 228 2.61 10.57 5.68
C VAL A 228 2.32 12.06 5.77
N SER A 229 1.36 12.53 4.99
CA SER A 229 0.88 13.92 5.05
C SER A 229 -0.03 14.10 6.26
N TYR A 230 0.33 15.01 7.16
CA TYR A 230 -0.46 15.34 8.34
C TYR A 230 -0.40 16.83 8.63
N LYS A 231 -1.58 17.47 8.72
CA LYS A 231 -1.72 18.92 9.02
C LYS A 231 -0.89 19.84 8.10
N GLY A 232 -0.66 19.44 6.86
CA GLY A 232 0.10 20.20 5.86
C GLY A 232 1.60 19.90 5.83
N ASP A 233 2.09 19.05 6.73
CA ASP A 233 3.48 18.63 6.81
C ASP A 233 3.67 17.16 6.39
N TRP A 234 4.88 16.82 5.97
CA TRP A 234 5.30 15.44 5.69
C TRP A 234 6.02 14.87 6.91
N ILE A 235 5.50 13.79 7.46
CA ILE A 235 6.00 13.19 8.71
C ILE A 235 6.63 11.84 8.43
N ASN A 236 7.85 11.62 8.94
CA ASN A 236 8.50 10.31 8.88
C ASN A 236 7.80 9.32 9.83
N VAL A 237 7.45 8.15 9.31
CA VAL A 237 6.88 7.06 10.11
C VAL A 237 7.99 6.18 10.68
N GLU A 238 8.03 6.08 12.00
CA GLU A 238 8.96 5.17 12.69
C GLU A 238 8.48 3.71 12.58
N SER A 239 9.42 2.80 12.34
CA SER A 239 9.14 1.37 12.30
C SER A 239 9.06 0.76 13.69
N VAL A 240 7.95 0.08 14.00
CA VAL A 240 7.86 -0.79 15.17
C VAL A 240 8.18 -2.24 14.76
N PRO A 241 9.08 -2.95 15.47
CA PRO A 241 9.41 -4.34 15.15
C PRO A 241 8.19 -5.26 15.17
N ASN A 242 8.07 -6.14 14.18
CA ASN A 242 6.92 -7.06 14.01
C ASN A 242 5.55 -6.36 14.01
N ALA A 243 5.48 -5.12 13.51
CA ALA A 243 4.23 -4.40 13.33
C ALA A 243 3.88 -4.25 11.85
N PHE A 244 2.58 -4.15 11.57
CA PHE A 244 2.11 -3.62 10.29
C PHE A 244 1.76 -2.15 10.47
N VAL A 245 2.19 -1.29 9.55
CA VAL A 245 1.54 0.00 9.35
C VAL A 245 0.24 -0.24 8.59
N VAL A 246 -0.85 0.29 9.10
CA VAL A 246 -2.18 0.17 8.51
C VAL A 246 -2.63 1.55 8.02
N ASN A 247 -3.17 1.60 6.82
CA ASN A 247 -3.81 2.80 6.29
C ASN A 247 -5.00 2.48 5.39
N PHE A 248 -5.79 3.51 5.12
CA PHE A 248 -7.03 3.38 4.35
C PHE A 248 -6.86 3.87 2.91
N GLY A 249 -7.52 3.18 1.99
CA GLY A 249 -7.63 3.62 0.61
C GLY A 249 -8.92 4.39 0.34
N HIS A 250 -8.98 4.97 -0.85
CA HIS A 250 -10.10 5.79 -1.32
C HIS A 250 -11.44 5.06 -1.32
N LEU A 251 -11.46 3.75 -1.57
CA LEU A 251 -12.72 3.00 -1.62
C LEU A 251 -13.33 2.87 -0.23
N LEU A 252 -12.52 2.77 0.82
CA LEU A 252 -13.01 2.81 2.20
C LEU A 252 -13.47 4.22 2.58
N GLU A 253 -12.78 5.27 2.12
CA GLU A 253 -13.23 6.66 2.30
C GLU A 253 -14.60 6.90 1.64
N ILE A 254 -14.80 6.42 0.41
CA ILE A 254 -16.08 6.51 -0.31
C ILE A 254 -17.17 5.73 0.44
N ALA A 255 -16.89 4.47 0.81
CA ALA A 255 -17.86 3.62 1.50
C ALA A 255 -18.28 4.18 2.86
N THR A 256 -17.37 4.85 3.56
CA THR A 256 -17.64 5.45 4.87
C THR A 256 -18.14 6.89 4.81
N ASN A 257 -18.49 7.39 3.61
CA ASN A 257 -18.91 8.77 3.38
C ASN A 257 -17.91 9.83 3.93
N GLY A 258 -16.61 9.51 3.92
CA GLY A 258 -15.55 10.36 4.43
C GLY A 258 -15.38 10.38 5.95
N VAL A 259 -16.01 9.44 6.70
CA VAL A 259 -15.75 9.25 8.13
C VAL A 259 -14.31 8.79 8.35
N LEU A 260 -13.85 7.83 7.54
CA LEU A 260 -12.45 7.43 7.47
C LEU A 260 -11.84 8.07 6.24
N LYS A 261 -10.64 8.63 6.37
CA LYS A 261 -9.95 9.27 5.25
C LYS A 261 -8.83 8.38 4.76
N SER A 262 -8.73 8.22 3.45
CA SER A 262 -7.47 7.88 2.81
C SER A 262 -6.51 9.03 3.05
N ILE A 263 -5.22 8.80 3.23
CA ILE A 263 -4.27 9.88 3.54
C ILE A 263 -3.09 9.79 2.60
N GLU A 264 -2.67 10.97 2.13
CA GLU A 264 -1.58 11.06 1.18
C GLU A 264 -0.28 10.65 1.85
N HIS A 265 0.46 9.78 1.19
CA HIS A 265 1.73 9.27 1.67
C HIS A 265 2.71 9.10 0.50
N ARG A 266 4.00 9.04 0.81
CA ARG A 266 5.08 8.89 -0.17
C ARG A 266 6.20 8.02 0.39
N ALA A 267 7.11 7.57 -0.47
CA ALA A 267 8.31 6.86 -0.04
C ALA A 267 9.56 7.65 -0.42
N MET A 268 10.35 7.99 0.58
CA MET A 268 11.70 8.54 0.44
C MET A 268 12.68 7.43 0.07
N THR A 269 13.78 7.83 -0.57
CA THR A 269 14.97 6.99 -0.77
C THR A 269 16.13 7.53 0.05
N ASN A 270 17.22 6.78 0.15
CA ASN A 270 18.42 7.16 0.89
C ASN A 270 19.67 6.63 0.16
N GLY A 271 20.84 7.18 0.45
CA GLY A 271 22.10 6.77 -0.19
C GLY A 271 22.89 5.69 0.55
N ALA A 272 22.44 5.24 1.72
CA ALA A 272 23.21 4.36 2.60
C ALA A 272 22.81 2.89 2.45
N LEU A 273 21.51 2.60 2.54
CA LEU A 273 20.98 1.24 2.62
C LEU A 273 19.78 1.06 1.68
N ALA A 274 19.69 -0.12 1.06
CA ALA A 274 18.50 -0.52 0.35
C ALA A 274 17.32 -0.63 1.33
N ARG A 275 16.12 -0.29 0.89
CA ARG A 275 14.89 -0.46 1.65
C ARG A 275 13.97 -1.42 0.91
N THR A 276 13.39 -2.39 1.62
CA THR A 276 12.33 -3.26 1.08
C THR A 276 11.08 -3.13 1.94
N SER A 277 9.90 -3.10 1.32
CA SER A 277 8.63 -3.12 2.04
C SER A 277 7.57 -3.89 1.27
N VAL A 278 6.73 -4.62 1.99
CA VAL A 278 5.67 -5.46 1.44
C VAL A 278 4.33 -4.83 1.78
N ALA A 279 3.63 -4.30 0.78
CA ALA A 279 2.30 -3.73 0.94
C ALA A 279 1.23 -4.75 0.50
N THR A 280 0.32 -5.07 1.42
CA THR A 280 -0.81 -5.98 1.21
C THR A 280 -2.09 -5.18 1.10
N PHE A 281 -2.76 -5.25 -0.05
CA PHE A 281 -3.98 -4.49 -0.34
C PHE A 281 -5.19 -5.42 -0.39
N LEU A 282 -6.23 -5.10 0.40
CA LEU A 282 -7.54 -5.75 0.29
C LEU A 282 -8.38 -4.99 -0.75
N MET A 283 -8.63 -5.66 -1.87
CA MET A 283 -9.35 -5.10 -3.02
C MET A 283 -10.79 -5.63 -3.07
N PRO A 284 -11.74 -4.82 -3.55
CA PRO A 284 -13.05 -5.32 -3.98
C PRO A 284 -12.95 -6.09 -5.30
N ALA A 285 -13.99 -6.84 -5.63
CA ALA A 285 -14.19 -7.37 -6.98
C ALA A 285 -14.48 -6.24 -7.99
N ALA A 286 -14.16 -6.49 -9.26
CA ALA A 286 -14.04 -5.47 -10.33
C ALA A 286 -15.32 -4.66 -10.61
N ASP A 287 -16.46 -5.32 -10.60
CA ASP A 287 -17.76 -4.82 -11.03
C ASP A 287 -18.68 -4.40 -9.88
N ILE A 288 -18.17 -4.40 -8.65
CA ILE A 288 -18.97 -4.13 -7.46
C ILE A 288 -19.19 -2.63 -7.27
N PRO A 289 -20.44 -2.18 -7.08
CA PRO A 289 -20.73 -0.80 -6.76
C PRO A 289 -20.28 -0.47 -5.33
N ILE A 290 -19.53 0.61 -5.19
CA ILE A 290 -19.01 1.12 -3.93
C ILE A 290 -19.48 2.56 -3.79
N GLY A 291 -20.23 2.83 -2.72
CA GLY A 291 -20.77 4.15 -2.40
C GLY A 291 -20.99 4.28 -0.90
N PRO A 292 -21.36 5.47 -0.42
CA PRO A 292 -21.64 5.71 1.00
C PRO A 292 -22.62 4.68 1.57
N ALA A 293 -22.26 4.05 2.69
CA ALA A 293 -23.15 3.17 3.45
C ALA A 293 -24.41 3.94 3.87
N GLU A 294 -25.58 3.32 3.72
CA GLU A 294 -26.88 3.95 4.00
C GLU A 294 -26.96 4.43 5.45
N GLU A 295 -26.40 3.65 6.38
CA GLU A 295 -26.36 3.97 7.81
C GLU A 295 -25.48 5.20 8.14
N LEU A 296 -24.61 5.63 7.22
CA LEU A 296 -23.73 6.79 7.36
C LEU A 296 -24.23 8.01 6.59
N VAL A 297 -25.43 7.95 6.00
CA VAL A 297 -26.06 9.02 5.24
C VAL A 297 -27.41 9.39 5.87
N GLY A 298 -27.73 10.68 5.91
CA GLY A 298 -29.02 11.15 6.42
C GLY A 298 -29.22 12.65 6.22
N GLU A 299 -30.32 13.20 6.75
CA GLU A 299 -30.72 14.62 6.57
C GLU A 299 -29.62 15.61 7.02
N GLY A 300 -28.83 15.27 8.04
CA GLY A 300 -27.68 16.05 8.52
C GLY A 300 -26.32 15.64 7.97
N ASN A 301 -26.23 14.56 7.20
CA ASN A 301 -24.99 14.07 6.58
C ASN A 301 -25.30 13.50 5.18
N PRO A 302 -25.52 14.36 4.17
CA PRO A 302 -25.84 13.90 2.82
C PRO A 302 -24.68 13.07 2.23
N PRO A 303 -24.94 12.29 1.16
CA PRO A 303 -23.87 11.58 0.48
C PRO A 303 -22.86 12.59 -0.08
N ARG A 304 -21.58 12.41 0.28
CA ARG A 304 -20.47 13.25 -0.18
C ARG A 304 -19.79 12.69 -1.42
N TYR A 305 -20.03 11.41 -1.71
CA TYR A 305 -19.45 10.70 -2.83
C TYR A 305 -20.56 10.01 -3.62
N ARG A 306 -20.39 9.93 -4.94
CA ARG A 306 -21.23 9.11 -5.80
C ARG A 306 -20.82 7.65 -5.71
N THR A 307 -21.77 6.75 -5.98
CA THR A 307 -21.45 5.32 -6.18
C THR A 307 -20.64 5.12 -7.45
N VAL A 308 -19.63 4.24 -7.39
CA VAL A 308 -18.69 3.93 -8.47
C VAL A 308 -18.38 2.44 -8.47
N THR A 309 -18.14 1.82 -9.64
CA THR A 309 -17.57 0.46 -9.68
C THR A 309 -16.05 0.50 -9.51
N PHE A 310 -15.43 -0.60 -9.07
CA PHE A 310 -13.97 -0.64 -8.93
C PHE A 310 -13.24 -0.39 -10.26
N ASP A 311 -13.73 -0.95 -11.36
CA ASP A 311 -13.16 -0.72 -12.71
C ASP A 311 -13.23 0.74 -13.16
N GLU A 312 -14.37 1.41 -12.93
CA GLU A 312 -14.51 2.83 -13.22
C GLU A 312 -13.56 3.65 -12.34
N PHE A 313 -13.52 3.34 -11.04
CA PHE A 313 -12.61 3.98 -10.09
C PHE A 313 -11.16 3.88 -10.56
N MET A 314 -10.71 2.69 -10.95
CA MET A 314 -9.34 2.44 -11.40
C MET A 314 -8.99 3.18 -12.68
N ARG A 315 -9.92 3.29 -13.62
CA ARG A 315 -9.71 4.03 -14.87
C ARG A 315 -9.46 5.51 -14.60
N VAL A 316 -10.29 6.12 -13.75
CA VAL A 316 -10.13 7.52 -13.34
C VAL A 316 -8.86 7.70 -12.51
N TYR A 317 -8.63 6.85 -11.51
CA TYR A 317 -7.47 6.90 -10.62
C TYR A 317 -6.14 6.91 -11.40
N LYS A 318 -6.01 6.04 -12.42
CA LYS A 318 -4.85 6.02 -13.33
C LYS A 318 -4.75 7.31 -14.15
N THR A 319 -5.88 7.76 -14.72
CA THR A 319 -5.94 8.96 -15.58
C THR A 319 -5.52 10.23 -14.83
N VAL A 320 -5.87 10.34 -13.55
CA VAL A 320 -5.56 11.52 -12.73
C VAL A 320 -4.27 11.40 -11.92
N GLY A 321 -3.48 10.34 -12.17
CA GLY A 321 -2.15 10.18 -11.59
C GLY A 321 -2.14 9.92 -10.08
N ALA A 322 -3.17 9.27 -9.54
CA ALA A 322 -3.29 8.95 -8.11
C ALA A 322 -3.26 10.15 -7.13
N ARG A 323 -3.35 11.38 -7.63
CA ARG A 323 -3.33 12.61 -6.81
C ARG A 323 -4.62 12.74 -6.04
N ARG A 324 -4.52 12.92 -4.72
CA ARG A 324 -5.67 12.98 -3.81
C ARG A 324 -6.75 13.94 -4.31
N GLU A 325 -6.39 15.20 -4.54
CA GLU A 325 -7.34 16.25 -4.92
C GLU A 325 -8.07 15.91 -6.23
N SER A 326 -7.35 15.37 -7.20
CA SER A 326 -7.92 15.01 -8.50
C SER A 326 -8.84 13.80 -8.40
N VAL A 327 -8.48 12.80 -7.60
CA VAL A 327 -9.33 11.62 -7.34
C VAL A 327 -10.60 12.06 -6.59
N GLU A 328 -10.45 12.82 -5.52
CA GLU A 328 -11.59 13.34 -4.76
C GLU A 328 -12.53 14.16 -5.64
N LYS A 329 -12.00 15.07 -6.47
CA LYS A 329 -12.80 15.88 -7.39
C LYS A 329 -13.63 15.05 -8.38
N ALA A 330 -13.17 13.85 -8.74
CA ALA A 330 -13.87 12.98 -9.69
C ALA A 330 -15.02 12.18 -9.06
N PHE A 331 -15.03 12.02 -7.74
CA PHE A 331 -15.98 11.15 -7.03
C PHE A 331 -16.84 11.88 -5.99
N LYS A 332 -16.45 13.08 -5.54
CA LYS A 332 -17.26 13.91 -4.65
C LYS A 332 -18.48 14.49 -5.38
N LEU A 333 -19.59 14.65 -4.65
CA LEU A 333 -20.85 15.24 -5.11
C LEU A 333 -20.89 16.75 -4.91
#